data_AF-H1LYW8-F1
#
_entry.id   AF-H1LYW8-F1
#
_cell.length_a   1.000
_cell.length_b   1.000
_cell.length_c   1.000
_cell.angle_alpha   90.00
_cell.angle_beta   90.00
_cell.angle_gamma   90.00
#
_symmetry.space_group_name_H-M   'P 1'
#
loop_
_entity.id
_entity.type
_entity.pdbx_description
1 polymer ?
#
loop_
_entity_poly.entity_id
_entity_poly.type
_entity_poly.pdbx_seq_one_letter_code
_entity_poly.pdbx_strand_id
1 'polypeptide(L)'
;EELRFRLVTNSVHAVMEDGKRGSEKPHITAEFQKKFFMERTIKNGFEVNEDEVNIVERGFEILRKSGSKPVKVVKATFEGVLTVVDEDKFKLLLESGFGKKKAYGFGLMTVIPI
;
A
#
# COMPACT_ATOMS: atom_id res chain seq x y z
N GLU A 1 -11.81 -0.84 17.11
CA GLU A 1 -11.79 0.65 17.11
C GLU A 1 -11.89 1.12 15.67
N GLU A 2 -12.72 2.13 15.40
CA GLU A 2 -12.89 2.71 14.07
C GLU A 2 -12.02 3.97 13.93
N LEU A 3 -11.25 4.05 12.84
CA LEU A 3 -10.27 5.10 12.60
C LEU A 3 -10.39 5.60 11.16
N ARG A 4 -10.26 6.91 10.93
CA ARG A 4 -9.96 7.44 9.59
C ARG A 4 -8.51 7.18 9.27
N PHE A 5 -8.21 6.84 8.02
CA PHE A 5 -6.83 6.62 7.59
C PHE A 5 -6.48 7.33 6.29
N ARG A 6 -5.17 7.60 6.13
CA ARG A 6 -4.53 7.93 4.86
C ARG A 6 -3.27 7.09 4.69
N LEU A 7 -3.09 6.51 3.51
CA LEU A 7 -1.95 5.65 3.19
C LEU A 7 -1.45 5.92 1.77
N VAL A 8 -0.16 6.22 1.63
CA VAL A 8 0.51 6.24 0.32
C VAL A 8 1.21 4.91 0.11
N THR A 9 0.98 4.21 -1.01
CA THR A 9 1.61 2.90 -1.25
C THR A 9 2.08 2.70 -2.69
N ASN A 10 3.07 1.82 -2.84
CA ASN A 10 3.54 1.31 -4.11
C ASN A 10 2.89 -0.05 -4.38
N SER A 11 1.79 -0.03 -5.12
CA SER A 11 0.97 -1.19 -5.45
C SER A 11 1.63 -2.06 -6.53
N VAL A 12 2.42 -3.04 -6.11
CA VAL A 12 3.16 -3.95 -7.00
C VAL A 12 2.90 -5.42 -6.65
N HIS A 13 2.91 -6.29 -7.65
CA HIS A 13 2.92 -7.74 -7.48
C HIS A 13 4.17 -8.34 -8.10
N ALA A 14 4.63 -9.47 -7.56
CA ALA A 14 5.70 -10.24 -8.18
C ALA A 14 5.07 -11.16 -9.23
N VAL A 15 5.61 -11.18 -10.44
CA VAL A 15 5.25 -12.15 -11.46
C VAL A 15 6.19 -13.34 -11.32
N MET A 16 5.65 -14.55 -11.26
CA MET A 16 6.48 -15.76 -11.27
C MET A 16 6.91 -16.07 -12.70
N GLU A 17 8.19 -16.35 -12.88
CA GLU A 17 8.76 -16.83 -14.15
C GLU A 17 9.49 -18.14 -13.84
N ASP A 18 9.16 -19.22 -14.55
CA ASP A 18 9.75 -20.56 -14.41
C ASP A 18 9.81 -21.08 -12.97
N GLY A 19 8.73 -20.91 -12.20
CA GLY A 19 8.63 -21.38 -10.81
C GLY A 19 9.51 -20.63 -9.81
N LYS A 20 10.19 -19.55 -10.24
CA LYS A 20 11.00 -18.66 -9.40
C LYS A 20 10.36 -17.28 -9.32
N ARG A 21 10.71 -16.52 -8.29
CA ARG A 21 10.26 -15.13 -8.13
C ARG A 21 10.85 -14.28 -9.25
N GLY A 22 10.03 -13.92 -10.23
CA GLY A 22 10.39 -13.07 -11.35
C GLY A 22 10.24 -11.58 -11.04
N SER A 23 10.06 -10.78 -12.10
CA SER A 23 10.04 -9.32 -12.02
C SER A 23 8.82 -8.75 -11.26
N GLU A 24 9.02 -7.60 -10.60
CA GLU A 24 7.94 -6.85 -9.96
C GLU A 24 7.18 -6.01 -10.99
N LYS A 25 5.86 -6.19 -11.09
CA LYS A 25 5.00 -5.42 -11.99
C LYS A 25 4.03 -4.53 -11.18
N PRO A 26 3.82 -3.27 -11.61
CA PRO A 26 2.89 -2.36 -10.96
C PRO A 26 1.43 -2.72 -11.28
N HIS A 27 0.55 -2.54 -10.31
CA HIS A 27 -0.89 -2.42 -10.56
C HIS A 27 -1.18 -1.00 -11.04
N ILE A 28 -1.67 -0.88 -12.28
CA ILE A 28 -1.89 0.41 -12.95
C ILE A 28 -3.34 0.88 -12.82
N THR A 29 -4.32 -0.03 -12.85
CA THR A 29 -5.74 0.32 -12.78
C THR A 29 -6.22 0.47 -11.34
N ALA A 30 -7.25 1.32 -11.12
CA ALA A 30 -7.88 1.51 -9.81
C ALA A 30 -8.29 0.18 -9.17
N GLU A 31 -8.94 -0.66 -9.96
CA GLU A 31 -9.48 -1.94 -9.52
C GLU A 31 -8.39 -2.84 -8.94
N PHE A 32 -7.27 -3.01 -9.66
CA PHE A 32 -6.16 -3.82 -9.17
C PHE A 32 -5.44 -3.18 -7.99
N GLN A 33 -5.37 -1.86 -7.91
CA GLN A 33 -4.79 -1.14 -6.77
C GLN A 33 -5.66 -1.32 -5.52
N LYS A 34 -6.98 -1.21 -5.66
CA LYS A 34 -7.93 -1.45 -4.58
C LYS A 34 -7.85 -2.89 -4.12
N LYS A 35 -7.89 -3.86 -5.04
CA LYS A 35 -7.68 -5.28 -4.73
C LYS A 35 -6.38 -5.54 -3.99
N PHE A 36 -5.26 -4.93 -4.43
CA PHE A 36 -3.98 -5.03 -3.75
C PHE A 36 -4.04 -4.56 -2.28
N PHE A 37 -4.76 -3.47 -2.01
CA PHE A 37 -4.98 -2.96 -0.66
C PHE A 37 -5.87 -3.90 0.15
N MET A 38 -7.04 -4.27 -0.38
CA MET A 38 -8.03 -5.15 0.27
C MET A 38 -7.42 -6.50 0.68
N GLU A 39 -6.63 -7.15 -0.18
CA GLU A 39 -5.98 -8.44 0.11
C GLU A 39 -4.96 -8.40 1.28
N ARG A 40 -4.60 -7.19 1.73
CA ARG A 40 -3.59 -6.93 2.76
C ARG A 40 -4.18 -6.36 4.04
N THR A 41 -5.43 -5.92 4.07
CA THR A 41 -6.01 -5.30 5.28
C THR A 41 -5.99 -6.30 6.45
N ILE A 42 -6.72 -7.41 6.33
CA ILE A 42 -6.87 -8.41 7.40
C ILE A 42 -5.51 -8.97 7.84
N LYS A 43 -4.59 -9.17 6.89
CA LYS A 43 -3.23 -9.66 7.16
C LYS A 43 -2.41 -8.70 8.03
N ASN A 44 -2.76 -7.41 8.04
CA ASN A 44 -2.12 -6.37 8.83
C ASN A 44 -2.99 -5.89 10.00
N GLY A 45 -4.02 -6.66 10.39
CA GLY A 45 -4.76 -6.42 11.62
C GLY A 45 -5.85 -5.36 11.57
N PHE A 46 -6.28 -4.96 10.37
CA PHE A 46 -7.43 -4.08 10.20
C PHE A 46 -8.32 -4.56 9.06
N GLU A 47 -9.58 -4.17 9.06
CA GLU A 47 -10.49 -4.34 7.95
C GLU A 47 -11.01 -3.00 7.46
N VAL A 48 -11.56 -2.96 6.26
CA VAL A 48 -12.14 -1.76 5.66
C VAL A 48 -13.37 -2.17 4.88
N ASN A 49 -14.39 -1.31 4.88
CA ASN A 49 -15.47 -1.44 3.91
C ASN A 49 -14.98 -0.94 2.56
N GLU A 50 -15.17 -1.73 1.51
CA GLU A 50 -14.76 -1.36 0.17
C GLU A 50 -15.39 -0.02 -0.29
N ASP A 51 -16.64 0.25 0.11
CA ASP A 51 -17.35 1.48 -0.25
C ASP A 51 -16.81 2.73 0.47
N GLU A 52 -16.10 2.53 1.58
CA GLU A 52 -15.51 3.62 2.37
C GLU A 52 -14.04 3.87 2.03
N VAL A 53 -13.47 3.12 1.08
CA VAL A 53 -12.09 3.28 0.62
C VAL A 53 -12.03 3.95 -0.73
N ASN A 54 -11.37 5.11 -0.76
CA ASN A 54 -11.17 5.93 -1.94
C ASN A 54 -9.70 6.01 -2.32
N ILE A 55 -9.43 6.03 -3.62
CA ILE A 55 -8.10 6.35 -4.15
C ILE A 55 -8.10 7.81 -4.56
N VAL A 56 -7.46 8.66 -3.77
CA VAL A 56 -7.48 10.12 -3.96
C VAL A 56 -6.35 10.64 -4.86
N GLU A 57 -5.28 9.86 -5.02
CA GLU A 57 -4.17 10.19 -5.89
C GLU A 57 -3.60 8.92 -6.51
N ARG A 58 -3.26 8.97 -7.80
CA ARG A 58 -2.52 7.92 -8.50
C ARG A 58 -1.51 8.53 -9.44
N GLY A 59 -0.41 7.81 -9.65
CA GLY A 59 0.55 8.21 -10.66
C GLY A 59 1.80 7.37 -10.62
N PHE A 60 2.88 7.96 -11.12
CA PHE A 60 4.20 7.36 -11.04
C PHE A 60 5.18 8.39 -10.48
N GLU A 61 6.07 7.92 -9.62
CA GLU A 61 7.22 8.70 -9.17
C GLU A 61 8.50 8.13 -9.81
N ILE A 62 9.43 9.02 -10.15
CA ILE A 62 10.73 8.63 -10.71
C ILE A 62 11.77 8.77 -9.63
N LEU A 63 12.24 7.63 -9.11
CA LEU A 63 13.33 7.58 -8.15
C LEU A 63 14.66 7.67 -8.89
N ARG A 64 15.47 8.67 -8.54
CA ARG A 64 16.80 8.88 -9.09
C ARG A 64 17.83 8.64 -8.01
N LYS A 65 18.82 7.80 -8.30
CA LYS A 65 20.00 7.61 -7.46
C LYS A 65 21.24 7.80 -8.33
N SER A 66 22.19 8.59 -7.83
CA SER A 66 23.45 8.89 -8.54
C SER A 66 24.15 7.61 -8.98
N GLY A 67 24.61 7.57 -10.24
CA GLY A 67 25.27 6.41 -10.83
C GLY A 67 24.36 5.23 -11.19
N SER A 68 23.04 5.38 -11.11
CA SER A 68 22.08 4.31 -11.44
C SER A 68 20.97 4.78 -12.38
N LYS A 69 20.39 3.83 -13.13
CA LYS A 69 19.23 4.11 -13.99
C LYS A 69 18.03 4.56 -13.15
N PRO A 70 17.28 5.59 -13.56
CA PRO A 70 16.06 5.99 -12.88
C PRO A 70 15.05 4.84 -12.81
N VAL A 71 14.38 4.70 -11.67
CA VAL A 71 13.36 3.67 -11.45
C VAL A 71 12.00 4.34 -11.35
N LYS A 72 11.07 3.93 -12.21
CA LYS A 72 9.68 4.37 -12.18
C LYS A 72 8.91 3.48 -11.20
N VAL A 73 8.32 4.07 -10.16
CA VAL A 73 7.48 3.39 -9.17
C VAL A 73 6.04 3.88 -9.29
N VAL A 74 5.08 2.99 -9.08
CA VAL A 74 3.66 3.38 -9.09
C VAL A 74 3.28 3.91 -7.71
N LYS A 75 2.43 4.93 -7.69
CA LYS A 75 1.89 5.52 -6.46
C LYS A 75 0.39 5.43 -6.47
N ALA A 76 -0.17 5.03 -5.34
CA ALA A 76 -1.59 5.13 -5.04
C ALA A 76 -1.75 5.63 -3.59
N THR A 77 -2.57 6.67 -3.41
CA THR A 77 -2.94 7.19 -2.10
C THR A 77 -4.37 6.76 -1.80
N PHE A 78 -4.52 6.00 -0.71
CA PHE A 78 -5.78 5.50 -0.20
C PHE A 78 -6.23 6.33 1.01
N GLU A 79 -7.53 6.61 1.06
CA GLU A 79 -8.19 7.22 2.21
C GLU A 79 -9.49 6.49 2.52
N GLY A 80 -9.90 6.50 3.78
CA GLY A 80 -11.16 5.89 4.18
C GLY A 80 -11.29 5.71 5.68
N VAL A 81 -12.19 4.80 6.05
CA VAL A 81 -12.36 4.32 7.41
C VAL A 81 -11.85 2.88 7.50
N LEU A 82 -11.18 2.56 8.59
CA LEU A 82 -10.75 1.21 8.92
C LEU A 82 -11.23 0.82 10.32
N THR A 83 -11.41 -0.48 10.52
CA THR A 83 -11.72 -1.07 11.82
C THR A 83 -10.56 -1.97 12.23
N VAL A 84 -9.97 -1.70 13.39
CA VAL A 84 -8.89 -2.54 13.94
C VAL A 84 -9.48 -3.87 14.40
N VAL A 85 -8.95 -4.98 13.86
CA VAL A 85 -9.37 -6.36 14.19
C VAL A 85 -8.32 -7.13 14.99
N ASP A 86 -7.05 -6.73 14.88
CA ASP A 86 -5.92 -7.30 15.62
C ASP A 86 -4.92 -6.17 15.93
N GLU A 87 -4.92 -5.73 17.19
CA GLU A 87 -4.12 -4.58 17.63
C GLU A 87 -2.61 -4.79 17.46
N ASP A 88 -2.11 -5.99 17.72
CA ASP A 88 -0.67 -6.26 17.69
C ASP A 88 -0.16 -6.21 16.25
N LYS A 89 -0.89 -6.82 15.31
CA LYS A 89 -0.58 -6.71 13.88
C LYS A 89 -0.71 -5.28 13.38
N PHE A 90 -1.71 -4.55 13.85
CA PHE A 90 -1.95 -3.17 13.43
C PHE A 90 -0.87 -2.22 13.94
N LYS A 91 -0.46 -2.33 15.20
CA LYS A 91 0.68 -1.59 15.76
C LYS A 91 1.96 -1.87 14.98
N LEU A 92 2.25 -3.15 14.71
CA LEU A 92 3.40 -3.54 13.89
C LEU A 92 3.34 -2.95 12.47
N LEU A 93 2.16 -2.86 11.87
CA LEU A 93 1.97 -2.21 10.57
C LEU A 93 2.33 -0.71 10.66
N LEU A 94 1.84 0.00 11.67
CA LEU A 94 2.09 1.43 11.83
C LEU A 94 3.59 1.72 12.03
N GLU A 95 4.29 0.87 12.76
CA GLU A 95 5.74 0.99 13.00
C GLU A 95 6.57 0.59 11.79
N SER A 96 6.25 -0.56 11.18
CA SER A 96 7.07 -1.13 10.11
C SER A 96 6.73 -0.56 8.74
N GLY A 97 5.55 0.01 8.55
CA GLY A 97 4.99 0.52 7.30
C GLY A 97 4.30 -0.52 6.42
N PHE A 98 3.41 -0.06 5.55
CA PHE A 98 2.64 -0.87 4.60
C PHE A 98 3.36 -1.06 3.25
N GLY A 99 3.43 -2.29 2.75
CA GLY A 99 3.89 -2.56 1.39
C GLY A 99 5.39 -2.39 1.15
N LYS A 100 5.78 -1.94 -0.05
CA LYS A 100 7.19 -1.87 -0.52
C LYS A 100 7.65 -0.43 -0.72
N LYS A 101 8.98 -0.27 -0.91
CA LYS A 101 9.66 1.01 -1.17
C LYS A 101 9.47 2.03 -0.03
N LYS A 102 9.43 1.53 1.21
CA LYS A 102 9.15 2.33 2.42
C LYS A 102 10.13 3.49 2.64
N ALA A 103 11.39 3.31 2.25
CA ALA A 103 12.42 4.34 2.32
C ALA A 103 12.22 5.53 1.34
N TYR A 104 11.21 5.47 0.47
CA TYR A 104 10.97 6.47 -0.59
C TYR A 104 9.59 7.15 -0.46
N GLY A 105 9.08 7.31 0.77
CA GLY A 105 7.80 8.01 1.01
C GLY A 105 6.55 7.14 0.83
N PHE A 106 6.71 5.82 0.75
CA PHE A 106 5.60 4.87 0.69
C PHE A 106 5.43 4.14 2.02
N GLY A 107 4.22 3.67 2.30
CA GLY A 107 3.92 2.76 3.39
C GLY A 107 3.63 3.40 4.75
N LEU A 108 3.82 4.71 4.91
CA LEU A 108 3.34 5.38 6.11
C LEU A 108 1.81 5.43 6.07
N MET A 109 1.17 4.83 7.07
CA MET A 109 -0.27 4.96 7.32
C MET A 109 -0.45 5.94 8.47
N THR A 110 -1.28 6.95 8.25
CA THR A 110 -1.71 7.88 9.28
C THR A 110 -3.14 7.55 9.66
N VAL A 111 -3.44 7.50 10.96
CA VAL A 111 -4.78 7.23 11.48
C VAL A 111 -5.23 8.28 12.48
N ILE A 112 -6.54 8.52 12.53
CA ILE A 112 -7.19 9.48 13.44
C ILE A 112 -8.47 8.81 13.99
N PRO A 113 -8.66 8.76 15.32
CA PRO A 113 -9.91 8.28 15.91
C PRO A 113 -11.13 9.08 15.43
N ILE A 114 -12.27 8.39 15.29
CA ILE A 114 -13.57 8.97 14.92
C ILE A 114 -14.42 9.19 16.16
#